data_AF-A0A137PCS1-F1
#
_entry.id   AF-A0A137PCS1-F1
#
_cell.length_a   1.000
_cell.length_b   1.000
_cell.length_c   1.000
_cell.angle_alpha   90.00
_cell.angle_beta   90.00
_cell.angle_gamma   90.00
#
_symmetry.space_group_name_H-M   'P 1'
#
loop_
_entity.id
_entity.type
_entity.pdbx_description
1 polymer ?
#
loop_
_entity_poly.entity_id
_entity_poly.type
_entity_poly.pdbx_seq_one_letter_code
_entity_poly.pdbx_strand_id
1 'polypeptide(L)'
;NIYSDGSGQLSAIELQRALINGDWTPFSIETVCLLIDLFDRDFSGTLDFNEFRGVWGYLEQWRQLFFQFDADRSGFLDQQELGRALRAFGFPIKDVFIANLVRKF
;
A
#
# COMPACT_ATOMS: atom_id res chain seq x y z
N ASN A 1 11.57 12.79 12.27
CA ASN A 1 12.71 12.00 11.77
C ASN A 1 12.20 10.58 11.62
N ILE A 2 11.99 10.11 10.38
CA ILE A 2 11.38 8.79 10.12
C ILE A 2 12.34 7.63 10.41
N TYR A 3 13.65 7.92 10.41
CA TYR A 3 14.70 7.03 10.89
C TYR A 3 14.83 7.19 12.39
N SER A 4 14.40 6.18 13.13
CA SER A 4 14.49 6.15 14.60
C SER A 4 15.81 5.55 15.08
N ASP A 5 16.45 4.72 14.25
CA ASP A 5 17.72 4.06 14.55
C ASP A 5 18.96 4.77 13.96
N GLY A 6 18.77 5.74 13.06
CA GLY A 6 19.85 6.47 12.40
C GLY A 6 20.60 5.66 11.33
N SER A 7 20.06 4.54 10.86
CA SER A 7 20.69 3.65 9.87
C SER A 7 20.75 4.25 8.46
N GLY A 8 19.90 5.23 8.16
CA GLY A 8 19.71 5.76 6.81
C GLY A 8 18.92 4.82 5.89
N GLN A 9 18.43 3.69 6.42
CA GLN A 9 17.54 2.76 5.75
C GLN A 9 16.20 2.72 6.48
N LEU A 10 15.14 2.35 5.78
CA LEU A 10 13.80 2.35 6.33
C LEU A 10 13.34 0.91 6.58
N SER A 11 13.18 0.56 7.85
CA SER A 11 12.60 -0.74 8.23
C SER A 11 11.08 -0.78 8.06
N ALA A 12 10.50 -1.99 8.06
CA ALA A 12 9.05 -2.18 8.03
C ALA A 12 8.33 -1.42 9.16
N ILE A 13 8.92 -1.39 10.34
CA ILE A 13 8.32 -0.71 11.50
C ILE A 13 8.37 0.81 11.31
N GLU A 14 9.46 1.34 10.76
CA GLU A 14 9.61 2.77 10.50
C GLU A 14 8.73 3.24 9.35
N LEU A 15 8.62 2.42 8.30
CA LEU A 15 7.68 2.65 7.20
C LEU A 15 6.23 2.62 7.69
N GLN A 16 5.85 1.66 8.55
CA GLN A 16 4.52 1.61 9.14
C GLN A 16 4.21 2.86 9.96
N ARG A 17 5.17 3.38 10.72
CA ARG A 17 5.00 4.62 11.50
C ARG A 17 4.88 5.85 10.60
N ALA A 18 5.54 5.84 9.44
CA ALA A 18 5.46 6.91 8.46
C ALA A 18 4.17 6.87 7.64
N LEU A 19 3.51 5.71 7.53
CA LEU A 19 2.26 5.50 6.80
C LEU A 19 1.08 5.45 7.77
N ILE A 20 0.31 6.53 7.82
CA ILE A 20 -0.94 6.62 8.58
C ILE A 20 -2.10 6.58 7.58
N ASN A 21 -3.11 5.75 7.87
CA ASN A 21 -4.35 5.69 7.10
C ASN A 21 -5.14 7.01 7.21
N GLY A 22 -6.11 7.22 6.31
CA GLY A 22 -6.99 8.41 6.36
C GLY A 22 -7.81 8.53 7.66
N ASP A 23 -7.99 7.43 8.39
CA ASP A 23 -8.69 7.33 9.66
C ASP A 23 -7.75 7.36 10.89
N TRP A 24 -6.48 7.74 10.68
CA TRP A 24 -5.43 7.82 11.70
C TRP A 24 -4.96 6.48 12.28
N THR A 25 -5.43 5.35 11.74
CA THR A 25 -4.91 4.04 12.12
C THR A 25 -3.57 3.75 11.43
N PRO A 26 -2.68 2.95 12.05
CA PRO A 26 -1.47 2.49 11.37
C PRO A 26 -1.83 1.58 10.19
N PHE A 27 -1.05 1.65 9.10
CA PHE A 27 -1.11 0.62 8.07
C PHE A 27 -0.84 -0.77 8.67
N SER A 28 -1.47 -1.82 8.13
CA SER A 28 -1.15 -3.20 8.53
C SER A 28 0.32 -3.50 8.28
N ILE A 29 0.99 -4.12 9.26
CA ILE A 29 2.42 -4.45 9.14
C ILE A 29 2.66 -5.43 7.99
N GLU A 30 1.71 -6.34 7.73
CA GLU A 30 1.72 -7.28 6.62
C GLU A 30 1.71 -6.55 5.27
N THR A 31 0.91 -5.49 5.15
CA THR A 31 0.88 -4.64 3.94
C THR A 31 2.20 -3.91 3.75
N VAL A 32 2.80 -3.44 4.85
CA VAL A 32 4.09 -2.75 4.82
C VAL A 32 5.23 -3.70 4.43
N CYS A 33 5.24 -4.94 4.94
CA CYS A 33 6.20 -5.96 4.52
C CYS A 33 6.09 -6.27 3.02
N LEU A 34 4.86 -6.40 2.50
CA LEU A 34 4.66 -6.62 1.05
C LEU A 34 5.18 -5.44 0.21
N LEU A 35 5.05 -4.20 0.69
CA LEU A 35 5.61 -3.03 0.01
C LEU A 35 7.14 -3.05 0.02
N ILE A 36 7.77 -3.56 1.09
CA ILE A 36 9.22 -3.73 1.12
C ILE A 36 9.64 -4.82 0.13
N ASP A 37 9.01 -6.00 0.18
CA ASP A 37 9.32 -7.12 -0.72
C ASP A 37 9.19 -6.78 -2.21
N LEU A 38 8.32 -5.83 -2.57
CA LEU A 38 8.12 -5.41 -3.96
C LEU A 38 9.19 -4.43 -4.47
N PHE A 39 9.89 -3.73 -3.58
CA PHE A 39 10.78 -2.61 -3.94
C PHE A 39 12.22 -2.78 -3.45
N ASP A 40 12.46 -3.65 -2.46
CA ASP A 40 13.77 -4.07 -1.99
C ASP A 40 14.46 -4.91 -3.08
N ARG A 41 15.36 -4.27 -3.84
CA ARG A 41 16.06 -4.90 -4.97
C ARG A 41 17.33 -5.58 -4.54
N ASP A 42 17.92 -5.13 -3.44
CA ASP A 42 19.15 -5.69 -2.90
C ASP A 42 18.92 -6.78 -1.85
N PHE A 43 17.64 -7.06 -1.53
CA PHE A 43 17.20 -8.05 -0.54
C PHE A 43 17.74 -7.77 0.87
N SER A 44 17.92 -6.48 1.20
CA SER A 44 18.40 -6.07 2.52
C SER A 44 17.36 -6.26 3.63
N GLY A 45 16.08 -6.42 3.28
CA GLY A 45 14.95 -6.44 4.20
C GLY A 45 14.53 -5.05 4.69
N THR A 46 15.10 -4.01 4.09
CA THR A 46 14.93 -2.59 4.42
C THR A 46 14.89 -1.79 3.12
N LEU A 47 14.45 -0.53 3.16
CA LEU A 47 14.45 0.32 1.97
C LEU A 47 15.53 1.38 2.05
N ASP A 48 16.37 1.43 1.02
CA ASP A 48 17.19 2.60 0.79
C ASP A 48 16.34 3.78 0.23
N PHE A 49 16.98 4.93 0.04
CA PHE A 49 16.29 6.13 -0.43
C PHE A 49 15.75 6.00 -1.87
N ASN A 50 16.43 5.28 -2.75
CA ASN A 50 15.98 5.09 -4.13
C ASN A 50 14.79 4.12 -4.19
N GLU A 51 14.82 3.07 -3.39
CA GLU A 51 13.72 2.11 -3.27
C GLU A 51 12.50 2.76 -2.64
N PHE A 52 12.71 3.57 -1.59
CA PHE A 52 11.66 4.38 -0.97
C PHE A 52 11.02 5.36 -1.96
N ARG A 53 11.77 5.99 -2.86
CA ARG A 53 11.19 6.83 -3.92
C ARG A 53 10.27 6.01 -4.84
N GLY A 54 10.62 4.76 -5.12
CA GLY A 54 9.77 3.83 -5.86
C GLY A 54 8.46 3.55 -5.12
N VAL A 55 8.54 3.24 -3.82
CA VAL A 55 7.38 3.04 -2.95
C VAL A 55 6.50 4.30 -2.91
N TRP A 56 7.10 5.48 -2.73
CA TRP A 56 6.36 6.74 -2.67
C TRP A 56 5.63 7.05 -3.97
N GLY A 57 6.30 6.88 -5.13
CA GLY A 57 5.67 7.09 -6.43
C GLY A 57 4.54 6.10 -6.72
N TYR A 58 4.68 4.86 -6.23
CA TYR A 58 3.61 3.86 -6.29
C TYR A 58 2.43 4.24 -5.39
N LEU A 59 2.68 4.60 -4.13
CA LEU A 59 1.65 5.03 -3.19
C LEU A 59 0.92 6.29 -3.67
N GLU A 60 1.61 7.24 -4.31
CA GLU A 60 0.98 8.44 -4.85
C GLU A 60 0.03 8.12 -6.02
N GLN A 61 0.43 7.22 -6.92
CA GLN A 61 -0.45 6.71 -7.97
C GLN A 61 -1.65 5.96 -7.37
N TRP A 62 -1.40 5.09 -6.40
CA TRP A 62 -2.48 4.38 -5.68
C TRP A 62 -3.43 5.34 -4.99
N ARG A 63 -2.94 6.40 -4.37
CA ARG A 63 -3.77 7.42 -3.72
C ARG A 63 -4.64 8.17 -4.74
N GLN A 64 -4.06 8.59 -5.87
CA GLN A 64 -4.83 9.25 -6.93
C GLN A 64 -5.92 8.33 -7.49
N LEU A 65 -5.62 7.05 -7.66
CA LEU A 65 -6.58 6.04 -8.13
C LEU A 65 -7.63 5.75 -7.06
N PHE A 66 -7.24 5.65 -5.79
CA PHE A 66 -8.16 5.47 -4.67
C PHE A 66 -9.20 6.60 -4.65
N PHE A 67 -8.78 7.86 -4.80
CA PHE A 67 -9.72 9.00 -4.92
C PHE A 67 -10.60 8.96 -6.17
N GLN A 68 -10.19 8.27 -7.23
CA GLN A 68 -11.02 8.09 -8.43
C GLN A 68 -12.06 6.97 -8.25
N PHE A 69 -11.75 5.95 -7.43
CA PHE A 69 -12.59 4.76 -7.26
C PHE A 69 -13.45 4.79 -5.99
N ASP A 70 -13.03 5.49 -4.94
CA ASP A 70 -13.80 5.83 -3.73
C ASP A 70 -14.88 6.87 -4.10
N ALA A 71 -15.94 6.36 -4.71
CA ALA A 71 -16.98 7.18 -5.32
C ALA A 71 -17.87 7.82 -4.25
N ASP A 72 -18.02 7.15 -3.11
CA ASP A 72 -18.78 7.65 -1.97
C ASP A 72 -17.96 8.52 -1.01
N ARG A 73 -16.64 8.60 -1.21
CA ARG A 73 -15.68 9.33 -0.37
C ARG A 73 -15.68 8.82 1.07
N SER A 74 -15.98 7.55 1.27
CA SER A 74 -15.96 6.92 2.58
C SER A 74 -14.55 6.81 3.15
N GLY A 75 -13.51 6.91 2.30
CA GLY A 75 -12.13 6.66 2.67
C GLY A 75 -11.77 5.17 2.67
N PHE A 76 -12.69 4.31 2.22
CA PHE A 76 -12.52 2.86 2.07
C PHE A 76 -12.94 2.46 0.65
N LEU A 77 -12.38 1.37 0.12
CA LEU A 77 -12.89 0.79 -1.13
C LEU A 77 -13.78 -0.41 -0.79
N ASP A 78 -15.05 -0.31 -1.12
CA ASP A 78 -15.94 -1.46 -1.01
C ASP A 78 -15.65 -2.52 -2.10
N GLN A 79 -16.35 -3.64 -2.06
CA GLN A 79 -16.16 -4.72 -3.01
C GLN A 79 -16.38 -4.30 -4.48
N GLN A 80 -17.32 -3.40 -4.75
CA GLN A 80 -17.61 -2.93 -6.09
C GLN A 80 -16.57 -1.91 -6.57
N GLU A 81 -16.09 -1.04 -5.69
CA GLU A 81 -15.05 -0.05 -5.96
C GLU A 81 -13.68 -0.73 -6.16
N LEU A 82 -13.31 -1.66 -5.28
CA LEU A 82 -12.13 -2.51 -5.43
C LEU A 82 -12.20 -3.34 -6.72
N GLY A 83 -13.38 -3.88 -7.03
CA GLY A 83 -13.60 -4.62 -8.28
C GLY A 83 -13.41 -3.77 -9.53
N ARG A 84 -13.83 -2.50 -9.50
CA ARG A 84 -13.60 -1.55 -10.58
C ARG A 84 -12.12 -1.18 -10.70
N ALA A 85 -11.46 -0.90 -9.58
CA ALA A 85 -10.03 -0.59 -9.53
C ALA A 85 -9.18 -1.72 -10.11
N LEU A 86 -9.35 -2.97 -9.63
CA LEU A 86 -8.55 -4.12 -10.05
C LEU A 86 -8.69 -4.45 -11.54
N ARG A 87 -9.88 -4.26 -12.11
CA ARG A 87 -10.11 -4.40 -13.55
C ARG A 87 -9.46 -3.26 -14.35
N ALA A 88 -9.52 -2.03 -13.86
CA ALA A 88 -8.84 -0.89 -14.48
C ALA A 88 -7.31 -1.04 -14.48
N PHE A 89 -6.76 -1.74 -13.50
CA PHE A 89 -5.34 -2.13 -13.45
C PHE A 89 -4.96 -3.24 -14.45
N GLY A 90 -5.91 -3.76 -15.23
CA GLY A 90 -5.64 -4.79 -16.24
C GLY A 90 -5.47 -6.20 -15.68
N PHE A 91 -5.76 -6.43 -14.40
CA PHE A 91 -5.75 -7.78 -13.84
C PHE A 91 -7.06 -8.51 -14.22
N PRO A 92 -6.99 -9.68 -14.88
CA PRO A 92 -8.17 -10.47 -15.21
C PRO A 92 -8.65 -11.25 -13.98
N ILE A 93 -9.27 -10.54 -13.03
CA ILE A 93 -9.69 -11.10 -11.74
C ILE A 93 -11.19 -11.39 -11.76
N LYS A 94 -11.57 -12.60 -11.33
CA LYS A 94 -12.97 -13.03 -11.19
C LYS A 94 -13.57 -12.46 -9.90
N ASP A 95 -14.84 -12.06 -9.93
CA ASP A 95 -15.53 -11.43 -8.79
C ASP A 95 -15.48 -12.27 -7.50
N VAL A 96 -15.47 -13.59 -7.62
CA VAL A 96 -15.34 -14.54 -6.48
C VAL A 96 -14.00 -14.36 -5.76
N PHE A 97 -12.92 -14.06 -6.48
CA PHE A 97 -11.61 -13.81 -5.87
C PHE A 97 -11.60 -12.46 -5.14
N ILE A 98 -12.28 -11.45 -5.69
CA ILE A 98 -12.44 -10.13 -5.05
C ILE A 98 -13.27 -10.26 -3.77
N ALA A 99 -14.34 -11.05 -3.80
CA ALA A 99 -15.14 -11.38 -2.61
C ALA A 99 -14.30 -12.04 -1.51
N ASN A 100 -13.41 -12.96 -1.89
CA ASN A 100 -12.51 -13.61 -0.94
C ASN A 100 -11.43 -12.67 -0.40
N LEU A 101 -10.96 -11.71 -1.20
CA LEU A 101 -10.00 -10.69 -0.76
C LEU A 101 -10.63 -9.75 0.26
N VAL A 102 -11.81 -9.20 -0.04
CA VAL A 102 -12.55 -8.26 0.83
C VAL A 102 -12.99 -8.92 2.14
N ARG A 103 -13.22 -10.23 2.15
CA ARG A 103 -13.62 -10.95 3.36
C ARG A 103 -12.42 -11.33 4.27
N LYS A 104 -11.20 -11.28 3.75
CA LYS A 104 -9.98 -11.70 4.46
C LYS A 104 -9.29 -10.54 5.18
N PHE A 105 -9.64 -9.30 4.83
CA PHE A 105 -9.18 -8.05 5.41
C PHE A 105 -10.38 -7.27 5.95
#